data_AF-A0A0W1JQJ9-F1
#
_entry.id   AF-A0A0W1JQJ9-F1
#
_cell.length_a   1.000
_cell.length_b   1.000
_cell.length_c   1.000
_cell.angle_alpha   90.00
_cell.angle_beta   90.00
_cell.angle_gamma   90.00
#
_symmetry.space_group_name_H-M   'P 1'
#
loop_
_entity.id
_entity.type
_entity.pdbx_description
1 polymer ?
#
loop_
_entity_poly.entity_id
_entity_poly.type
_entity_poly.pdbx_seq_one_letter_code
_entity_poly.pdbx_strand_id
1 'polypeptide(L)'
;MTRLQVRDIESILRQMNIYDAELLAKTGYRLAHIAAHAVGRLSADIPDPGLIAVVPMTCGLGVISGFAETVAGILGFLGMRAFVPVSPDVKGFAEALERGAEIIFMADEERFIGVHLKTGQISDNSEATGRGFAAALDCLTGGLKERDVLVIGTGPVGRAAAFAVLDFGGHVHVLDKELTVSEKLAQDILCQRSCSIGIERELDSAMHKHRAIVVACPEGGLIRADHLHTDTCIAAPGVPLGIQAQAIKKVEGRLVHDPLQLGVATMLYEILAKISPPA
;
A
#
# COMPACT_ATOMS: atom_id res chain seq x y z
N MET A 1 -1.66 -13.16 -1.64
CA MET A 1 -2.41 -11.96 -1.20
C MET A 1 -3.60 -12.40 -0.37
N THR A 2 -4.04 -11.59 0.59
CA THR A 2 -5.37 -11.79 1.19
C THR A 2 -6.40 -11.24 0.22
N ARG A 3 -7.37 -12.07 -0.17
CA ARG A 3 -8.48 -11.65 -1.00
C ARG A 3 -9.43 -10.78 -0.16
N LEU A 4 -9.69 -9.56 -0.63
CA LEU A 4 -10.67 -8.67 -0.03
C LEU A 4 -12.09 -9.26 -0.14
N GLN A 5 -12.94 -8.87 0.79
CA GLN A 5 -14.36 -9.15 0.79
C GLN A 5 -15.15 -7.86 0.51
N VAL A 6 -16.41 -7.99 0.09
CA VAL A 6 -17.28 -6.84 -0.22
C VAL A 6 -17.37 -5.87 0.97
N ARG A 7 -17.46 -6.40 2.20
CA ARG A 7 -17.50 -5.60 3.44
C ARG A 7 -16.23 -4.75 3.67
N ASP A 8 -15.10 -5.17 3.10
CA ASP A 8 -13.84 -4.44 3.23
C ASP A 8 -13.81 -3.23 2.30
N ILE A 9 -14.68 -3.17 1.27
CA ILE A 9 -14.64 -2.13 0.22
C ILE A 9 -15.92 -1.28 0.10
N GLU A 10 -17.08 -1.78 0.54
CA GLU A 10 -18.40 -1.15 0.30
C GLU A 10 -18.57 0.26 0.91
N SER A 11 -17.73 0.62 1.89
CA SER A 11 -17.78 1.90 2.59
C SER A 11 -16.75 2.90 2.07
N ILE A 12 -15.73 2.45 1.35
CA ILE A 12 -14.55 3.24 0.97
C ILE A 12 -14.95 4.54 0.28
N LEU A 13 -15.74 4.46 -0.80
CA LEU A 13 -16.10 5.64 -1.60
C LEU A 13 -16.88 6.68 -0.80
N ARG A 14 -17.71 6.26 0.16
CA ARG A 14 -18.48 7.16 1.03
C ARG A 14 -17.60 7.82 2.08
N GLN A 15 -16.45 7.23 2.41
CA GLN A 15 -15.56 7.66 3.47
C GLN A 15 -14.26 8.31 2.96
N MET A 16 -14.03 8.40 1.64
CA MET A 16 -12.78 8.95 1.07
C MET A 16 -12.41 10.32 1.63
N ASN A 17 -13.35 11.26 1.68
CA ASN A 17 -13.10 12.60 2.23
C ASN A 17 -12.74 12.58 3.73
N ILE A 18 -13.37 11.67 4.49
CA ILE A 18 -13.12 11.52 5.92
C ILE A 18 -11.72 10.92 6.11
N TYR A 19 -11.40 9.84 5.39
CA TYR A 19 -10.10 9.19 5.43
C TYR A 19 -8.97 10.13 5.03
N ASP A 20 -9.16 10.92 3.97
CA ASP A 20 -8.16 11.88 3.51
C ASP A 20 -7.93 13.02 4.53
N ALA A 21 -8.98 13.46 5.22
CA ALA A 21 -8.87 14.42 6.32
C ALA A 21 -8.18 13.80 7.56
N GLU A 22 -8.43 12.52 7.85
CA GLU A 22 -7.72 11.80 8.91
C GLU A 22 -6.23 11.64 8.59
N LEU A 23 -5.88 11.29 7.35
CA LEU A 23 -4.48 11.25 6.91
C LEU A 23 -3.81 12.60 7.12
N LEU A 24 -4.46 13.69 6.72
CA LEU A 24 -3.95 15.04 6.93
C LEU A 24 -3.75 15.35 8.42
N ALA A 25 -4.71 14.99 9.27
CA ALA A 25 -4.61 15.23 10.71
C ALA A 25 -3.50 14.41 11.38
N LYS A 26 -3.28 13.16 10.95
CA LYS A 26 -2.30 12.24 11.53
C LYS A 26 -0.89 12.50 11.02
N THR A 27 -0.75 12.77 9.73
CA THR A 27 0.54 12.76 9.02
C THR A 27 0.98 14.15 8.53
N GLY A 28 0.06 15.13 8.50
CA GLY A 28 0.29 16.40 7.83
C GLY A 28 0.06 16.35 6.31
N TYR A 29 -0.29 15.18 5.75
CA TYR A 29 -0.41 14.95 4.31
C TYR A 29 -1.70 14.23 3.94
N ARG A 30 -2.23 14.57 2.76
CA ARG A 30 -3.37 13.88 2.12
C ARG A 30 -2.90 12.63 1.35
N LEU A 31 -3.83 11.75 1.00
CA LEU A 31 -3.60 10.51 0.26
C LEU A 31 -2.69 10.70 -0.96
N ALA A 32 -3.00 11.69 -1.79
CA ALA A 32 -2.24 12.02 -2.99
C ALA A 32 -0.77 12.39 -2.70
N HIS A 33 -0.52 13.12 -1.61
CA HIS A 33 0.83 13.54 -1.21
C HIS A 33 1.64 12.36 -0.67
N ILE A 34 1.01 11.47 0.11
CA ILE A 34 1.66 10.26 0.61
C ILE A 34 2.03 9.34 -0.57
N ALA A 35 1.13 9.15 -1.52
CA ALA A 35 1.38 8.35 -2.72
C ALA A 35 2.49 8.96 -3.61
N ALA A 36 2.54 10.29 -3.74
CA ALA A 36 3.61 10.99 -4.45
C ALA A 36 4.97 10.81 -3.74
N HIS A 37 4.99 10.94 -2.41
CA HIS A 37 6.17 10.74 -1.57
C HIS A 37 6.72 9.32 -1.69
N ALA A 38 5.84 8.32 -1.74
CA ALA A 38 6.19 6.91 -1.91
C ALA A 38 6.99 6.62 -3.20
N VAL A 39 6.90 7.49 -4.20
CA VAL A 39 7.62 7.38 -5.49
C VAL A 39 8.66 8.48 -5.68
N GLY A 40 9.04 9.19 -4.61
CA GLY A 40 10.08 10.21 -4.62
C GLY A 40 9.68 11.53 -5.30
N ARG A 41 8.39 11.82 -5.44
CA ARG A 41 7.91 13.09 -6.00
C ARG A 41 7.66 14.12 -4.91
N LEU A 42 8.10 15.35 -5.16
CA LEU A 42 7.89 16.49 -4.26
C LEU A 42 6.47 17.07 -4.36
N SER A 43 5.85 16.96 -5.53
CA SER A 43 4.49 17.45 -5.77
C SER A 43 3.52 16.30 -5.99
N ALA A 44 2.33 16.47 -5.42
CA ALA A 44 1.17 15.64 -5.72
C ALA A 44 0.56 15.97 -7.08
N ASP A 45 1.06 16.98 -7.82
CA ASP A 45 0.57 17.31 -9.15
C ASP A 45 0.75 16.13 -10.12
N ILE A 46 -0.36 15.78 -10.75
CA ILE A 46 -0.49 14.65 -11.66
C ILE A 46 -0.60 15.20 -13.09
N PRO A 47 0.27 14.78 -14.04
CA PRO A 47 -0.02 14.99 -15.46
C PRO A 47 -1.25 14.15 -15.84
N ASP A 48 -2.14 14.66 -16.70
CA ASP A 48 -3.28 13.86 -17.19
C ASP A 48 -2.74 12.61 -17.93
N PRO A 49 -2.91 11.39 -17.39
CA PRO A 49 -2.45 10.18 -18.06
C PRO A 49 -3.38 9.76 -19.19
N GLY A 50 -4.49 10.47 -19.40
CA GLY A 50 -5.57 10.05 -20.28
C GLY A 50 -6.65 9.26 -19.52
N LEU A 51 -7.41 8.48 -20.27
CA LEU A 51 -8.54 7.73 -19.73
C LEU A 51 -8.05 6.43 -19.06
N ILE A 52 -8.57 6.11 -17.88
CA ILE A 52 -8.23 4.90 -17.14
C ILE A 52 -9.43 3.95 -17.15
N ALA A 53 -9.22 2.69 -17.51
CA ALA A 53 -10.24 1.65 -17.35
C ALA A 53 -9.87 0.70 -16.20
N VAL A 54 -10.86 0.31 -15.41
CA VAL A 54 -10.73 -0.73 -14.40
C VAL A 54 -11.52 -1.94 -14.88
N VAL A 55 -10.84 -2.96 -15.40
CA VAL A 55 -11.46 -4.12 -16.04
C VAL A 55 -11.75 -5.18 -14.97
N PRO A 56 -13.02 -5.57 -14.74
CA PRO A 56 -13.35 -6.68 -13.86
C PRO A 56 -12.86 -8.00 -14.48
N MET A 57 -12.29 -8.88 -13.66
CA MET A 57 -11.84 -10.20 -14.08
C MET A 57 -12.65 -11.29 -13.39
N THR A 58 -13.10 -12.29 -14.17
CA THR A 58 -13.90 -13.43 -13.68
C THR A 58 -13.06 -14.69 -13.44
N CYS A 59 -11.77 -14.66 -13.78
CA CYS A 59 -10.87 -15.77 -13.52
C CYS A 59 -10.72 -16.09 -12.01
N GLY A 60 -10.25 -17.32 -11.74
CA GLY A 60 -10.08 -17.88 -10.40
C GLY A 60 -11.35 -17.89 -9.55
N LEU A 61 -11.40 -17.09 -8.48
CA LEU A 61 -12.52 -17.02 -7.54
C LEU A 61 -13.58 -15.98 -7.98
N GLY A 62 -13.42 -15.40 -9.17
CA GLY A 62 -14.39 -14.52 -9.81
C GLY A 62 -14.34 -13.07 -9.33
N VAL A 63 -15.37 -12.31 -9.72
CA VAL A 63 -15.44 -10.88 -9.42
C VAL A 63 -15.81 -10.65 -7.95
N ILE A 64 -15.04 -9.81 -7.26
CA ILE A 64 -15.49 -9.19 -6.00
C ILE A 64 -16.42 -8.04 -6.37
N SER A 65 -17.71 -8.17 -6.03
CA SER A 65 -18.72 -7.15 -6.36
C SER A 65 -18.30 -5.78 -5.80
N GLY A 66 -18.32 -4.75 -6.65
CA GLY A 66 -17.95 -3.39 -6.28
C GLY A 66 -16.44 -3.10 -6.30
N PHE A 67 -15.56 -4.09 -6.53
CA PHE A 67 -14.12 -3.86 -6.50
C PHE A 67 -13.66 -2.92 -7.62
N ALA A 68 -14.05 -3.19 -8.86
CA ALA A 68 -13.65 -2.36 -10.00
C ALA A 68 -14.20 -0.93 -9.87
N GLU A 69 -15.44 -0.80 -9.41
CA GLU A 69 -16.10 0.48 -9.14
C GLU A 69 -15.39 1.24 -8.01
N THR A 70 -14.94 0.54 -6.98
CA THR A 70 -14.21 1.13 -5.86
C THR A 70 -12.85 1.64 -6.31
N VAL A 71 -12.09 0.85 -7.08
CA VAL A 71 -10.81 1.30 -7.67
C VAL A 71 -11.03 2.50 -8.58
N ALA A 72 -12.03 2.46 -9.47
CA ALA A 72 -12.36 3.59 -10.34
C ALA A 72 -12.75 4.84 -9.54
N GLY A 73 -13.48 4.69 -8.44
CA GLY A 73 -13.85 5.79 -7.56
C GLY A 73 -12.68 6.37 -6.77
N ILE A 74 -11.71 5.55 -6.34
CA ILE A 74 -10.46 6.02 -5.73
C ILE A 74 -9.65 6.82 -6.75
N LEU A 75 -9.51 6.32 -7.97
CA LEU A 75 -8.83 7.03 -9.07
C LEU A 75 -9.55 8.35 -9.38
N GLY A 76 -10.89 8.36 -9.41
CA GLY A 76 -11.70 9.56 -9.57
C GLY A 76 -11.51 10.57 -8.44
N PHE A 77 -11.40 10.11 -7.19
CA PHE A 77 -11.08 10.95 -6.03
C PHE A 77 -9.71 11.63 -6.17
N LEU A 78 -8.74 10.95 -6.79
CA LEU A 78 -7.41 11.50 -7.13
C LEU A 78 -7.43 12.40 -8.38
N GLY A 79 -8.61 12.71 -8.92
CA GLY A 79 -8.77 13.60 -10.08
C GLY A 79 -8.65 12.92 -11.45
N MET A 80 -8.57 11.58 -11.49
CA MET A 80 -8.43 10.85 -12.76
C MET A 80 -9.77 10.59 -13.44
N ARG A 81 -9.75 10.51 -14.77
CA ARG A 81 -10.90 10.04 -15.56
C ARG A 81 -10.88 8.52 -15.61
N ALA A 82 -11.58 7.89 -14.67
CA ALA A 82 -11.67 6.43 -14.59
C ALA A 82 -13.07 5.91 -14.93
N PHE A 83 -13.16 4.71 -15.51
CA PHE A 83 -14.43 4.01 -15.73
C PHE A 83 -14.27 2.50 -15.59
N VAL A 84 -15.40 1.81 -15.39
CA VAL A 84 -15.48 0.35 -15.43
C VAL A 84 -16.19 -0.05 -16.72
N PRO A 85 -15.58 -0.89 -17.58
CA PRO A 85 -16.27 -1.46 -18.75
C PRO A 85 -17.51 -2.25 -18.35
N VAL A 86 -18.49 -2.35 -19.26
CA VAL A 86 -19.74 -3.09 -19.00
C VAL A 86 -19.48 -4.59 -18.92
N SER A 87 -18.57 -5.10 -19.76
CA SER A 87 -18.22 -6.52 -19.78
C SER A 87 -16.94 -6.79 -19.00
N PRO A 88 -16.76 -7.99 -18.41
CA PRO A 88 -15.50 -8.36 -17.79
C PRO A 88 -14.50 -8.95 -18.80
N ASP A 89 -13.32 -9.32 -18.31
CA ASP A 89 -12.29 -10.10 -18.98
C ASP A 89 -11.86 -9.49 -20.33
N VAL A 90 -11.65 -10.35 -21.33
CA VAL A 90 -11.21 -9.96 -22.68
C VAL A 90 -12.20 -8.99 -23.34
N LYS A 91 -13.50 -9.14 -23.10
CA LYS A 91 -14.51 -8.24 -23.69
C LYS A 91 -14.47 -6.86 -23.03
N GLY A 92 -14.29 -6.80 -21.71
CA GLY A 92 -14.06 -5.54 -21.00
C GLY A 92 -12.77 -4.85 -21.39
N PHE A 93 -11.70 -5.64 -21.57
CA PHE A 93 -10.43 -5.14 -22.07
C PHE A 93 -10.56 -4.55 -23.47
N ALA A 94 -11.28 -5.23 -24.38
CA ALA A 94 -11.56 -4.69 -25.71
C ALA A 94 -12.35 -3.37 -25.65
N GLU A 95 -13.42 -3.31 -24.84
CA GLU A 95 -14.18 -2.08 -24.62
C GLU A 95 -13.30 -0.94 -24.08
N ALA A 96 -12.36 -1.26 -23.19
CA ALA A 96 -11.41 -0.28 -22.67
C ALA A 96 -10.56 0.35 -23.78
N LEU A 97 -10.04 -0.47 -24.70
CA LEU A 97 -9.25 -0.02 -25.84
C LEU A 97 -10.09 0.77 -26.84
N GLU A 98 -11.30 0.32 -27.15
CA GLU A 98 -12.23 0.99 -28.07
C GLU A 98 -12.60 2.41 -27.60
N ARG A 99 -12.63 2.60 -26.28
CA ARG A 99 -12.89 3.90 -25.64
C ARG A 99 -11.64 4.77 -25.47
N GLY A 100 -10.47 4.28 -25.89
CA GLY A 100 -9.20 5.01 -25.81
C GLY A 100 -8.64 5.10 -24.39
N ALA A 101 -8.81 4.05 -23.57
CA ALA A 101 -8.08 3.95 -22.32
C ALA A 101 -6.57 3.93 -22.57
N GLU A 102 -5.82 4.69 -21.78
CA GLU A 102 -4.35 4.75 -21.79
C GLU A 102 -3.76 3.93 -20.63
N ILE A 103 -4.51 3.77 -19.54
CA ILE A 103 -4.16 2.93 -18.39
C ILE A 103 -5.25 1.89 -18.15
N ILE A 104 -4.83 0.66 -17.89
CA ILE A 104 -5.70 -0.44 -17.46
C ILE A 104 -5.34 -0.86 -16.04
N PHE A 105 -6.31 -0.86 -15.14
CA PHE A 105 -6.25 -1.57 -13.87
C PHE A 105 -7.05 -2.86 -13.98
N MET A 106 -6.49 -3.97 -13.50
CA MET A 106 -7.18 -5.26 -13.46
C MET A 106 -6.55 -6.16 -12.39
N ALA A 107 -7.37 -7.01 -11.80
CA ALA A 107 -6.94 -7.89 -10.72
C ALA A 107 -7.54 -9.29 -10.87
N ASP A 108 -6.73 -10.30 -10.61
CA ASP A 108 -7.15 -11.67 -10.29
C ASP A 108 -6.68 -12.04 -8.87
N GLU A 109 -6.71 -13.34 -8.54
CA GLU A 109 -6.32 -13.84 -7.21
C GLU A 109 -4.82 -13.75 -6.95
N GLU A 110 -4.00 -13.71 -8.00
CA GLU A 110 -2.55 -13.75 -7.93
C GLU A 110 -1.92 -12.37 -8.07
N ARG A 111 -2.51 -11.50 -8.89
CA ARG A 111 -1.98 -10.18 -9.22
C ARG A 111 -3.07 -9.14 -9.35
N PHE A 112 -2.80 -7.97 -8.77
CA PHE A 112 -3.51 -6.74 -9.06
C PHE A 112 -2.50 -5.75 -9.65
N ILE A 113 -2.73 -5.33 -10.89
CA ILE A 113 -1.81 -4.46 -11.62
C ILE A 113 -2.50 -3.22 -12.18
N GLY A 114 -1.72 -2.17 -12.37
CA GLY A 114 -2.01 -1.06 -13.26
C GLY A 114 -0.98 -1.04 -14.39
N VAL A 115 -1.40 -0.85 -15.64
CA VAL A 115 -0.50 -0.80 -16.79
C VAL A 115 -0.81 0.39 -17.69
N HIS A 116 0.21 1.18 -18.01
CA HIS A 116 0.12 2.21 -19.06
C HIS A 116 0.43 1.59 -20.42
N LEU A 117 -0.56 1.58 -21.31
CA LEU A 117 -0.55 0.79 -22.54
C LEU A 117 0.52 1.27 -23.53
N LYS A 118 0.77 2.58 -23.60
CA LYS A 118 1.73 3.15 -24.55
C LYS A 118 3.19 2.87 -24.16
N THR A 119 3.50 2.91 -22.86
CA THR A 119 4.89 2.71 -22.38
C THR A 119 5.16 1.28 -21.91
N GLY A 120 4.11 0.47 -21.71
CA GLY A 120 4.22 -0.85 -21.09
C GLY A 120 4.61 -0.79 -19.60
N GLN A 121 4.53 0.39 -18.96
CA GLN A 121 4.86 0.52 -17.55
C GLN A 121 3.81 -0.17 -16.70
N ILE A 122 4.24 -1.10 -15.84
CA ILE A 122 3.38 -1.85 -14.93
C ILE A 122 3.68 -1.42 -13.48
N SER A 123 2.63 -1.26 -12.68
CA SER A 123 2.71 -1.20 -11.22
C SER A 123 2.00 -2.41 -10.62
N ASP A 124 2.66 -3.09 -9.68
CA ASP A 124 2.11 -4.21 -8.93
C ASP A 124 1.59 -3.74 -7.57
N ASN A 125 0.37 -4.14 -7.22
CA ASN A 125 -0.28 -3.72 -5.99
C ASN A 125 0.50 -4.08 -4.74
N SER A 126 1.13 -5.25 -4.67
CA SER A 126 1.86 -5.65 -3.46
C SER A 126 3.06 -4.74 -3.23
N GLU A 127 3.78 -4.43 -4.30
CA GLU A 127 4.96 -3.56 -4.26
C GLU A 127 4.56 -2.11 -3.93
N ALA A 128 3.55 -1.59 -4.62
CA ALA A 128 3.02 -0.25 -4.41
C ALA A 128 2.43 -0.07 -3.01
N THR A 129 1.69 -1.08 -2.49
CA THR A 129 1.13 -1.04 -1.13
C THR A 129 2.25 -0.98 -0.09
N GLY A 130 3.30 -1.80 -0.22
CA GLY A 130 4.42 -1.78 0.71
C GLY A 130 5.13 -0.42 0.74
N ARG A 131 5.40 0.15 -0.44
CA ARG A 131 5.96 1.50 -0.57
C ARG A 131 5.05 2.58 0.01
N GLY A 132 3.77 2.56 -0.33
CA GLY A 132 2.78 3.53 0.13
C GLY A 132 2.67 3.55 1.65
N PHE A 133 2.59 2.39 2.31
CA PHE A 133 2.50 2.33 3.77
C PHE A 133 3.81 2.66 4.47
N ALA A 134 4.98 2.37 3.87
CA ALA A 134 6.25 2.87 4.38
C ALA A 134 6.34 4.40 4.27
N ALA A 135 5.86 5.00 3.17
CA ALA A 135 5.79 6.45 3.01
C ALA A 135 4.82 7.09 4.00
N ALA A 136 3.67 6.45 4.24
CA ALA A 136 2.73 6.90 5.27
C ALA A 136 3.36 6.88 6.66
N LEU A 137 4.15 5.84 6.97
CA LEU A 137 4.89 5.76 8.23
C LEU A 137 5.96 6.85 8.31
N ASP A 138 6.66 7.14 7.22
CA ASP A 138 7.63 8.24 7.12
C ASP A 138 6.98 9.59 7.42
N CYS A 139 5.86 9.89 6.76
CA CYS A 139 5.08 11.09 7.04
C CYS A 139 4.59 11.13 8.50
N LEU A 140 4.02 10.03 9.00
CA LEU A 140 3.47 9.92 10.35
C LEU A 140 4.52 10.14 11.44
N THR A 141 5.75 9.73 11.17
CA THR A 141 6.87 9.81 12.12
C THR A 141 7.69 11.10 12.00
N GLY A 142 7.41 11.93 10.99
CA GLY A 142 8.21 13.10 10.64
C GLY A 142 9.57 12.75 10.02
N GLY A 143 9.71 11.56 9.43
CA GLY A 143 10.91 11.06 8.76
C GLY A 143 11.51 9.80 9.40
N LEU A 144 11.92 8.85 8.58
CA LEU A 144 12.53 7.56 8.97
C LEU A 144 14.06 7.57 8.96
N LYS A 145 14.71 8.63 8.50
CA LYS A 145 16.17 8.70 8.44
C LYS A 145 16.82 8.35 9.78
N GLU A 146 17.75 7.39 9.75
CA GLU A 146 18.46 6.80 10.92
C GLU A 146 17.54 6.20 11.99
N ARG A 147 16.27 5.92 11.68
CA ARG A 147 15.30 5.36 12.63
C ARG A 147 15.18 3.86 12.48
N ASP A 148 15.15 3.14 13.60
CA ASP A 148 14.81 1.71 13.61
C ASP A 148 13.32 1.49 13.31
N VAL A 149 13.04 0.75 12.24
CA VAL A 149 11.69 0.41 11.78
C VAL A 149 11.51 -1.10 11.79
N LEU A 150 10.47 -1.55 12.48
CA LEU A 150 10.08 -2.96 12.47
C LEU A 150 9.08 -3.23 11.34
N VAL A 151 9.37 -4.18 10.48
CA VAL A 151 8.45 -4.70 9.47
C VAL A 151 7.99 -6.10 9.90
N ILE A 152 6.72 -6.20 10.26
CA ILE A 152 6.07 -7.45 10.65
C ILE A 152 5.35 -8.04 9.43
N GLY A 153 5.71 -9.26 9.06
CA GLY A 153 5.30 -9.92 7.82
C GLY A 153 6.23 -9.54 6.67
N THR A 154 6.95 -10.52 6.14
CA THR A 154 8.00 -10.35 5.11
C THR A 154 7.61 -10.93 3.75
N GLY A 155 6.29 -11.10 3.53
CA GLY A 155 5.73 -11.38 2.20
C GLY A 155 5.91 -10.21 1.22
N PRO A 156 5.27 -10.25 0.03
CA PRO A 156 5.49 -9.26 -1.03
C PRO A 156 5.33 -7.79 -0.59
N VAL A 157 4.30 -7.48 0.20
CA VAL A 157 4.04 -6.13 0.73
C VAL A 157 5.11 -5.71 1.75
N GLY A 158 5.42 -6.57 2.72
CA GLY A 158 6.44 -6.27 3.73
C GLY A 158 7.84 -6.16 3.15
N ARG A 159 8.18 -7.00 2.15
CA ARG A 159 9.42 -6.86 1.37
C ARG A 159 9.51 -5.48 0.74
N ALA A 160 8.47 -5.03 0.04
CA ALA A 160 8.48 -3.72 -0.59
C ALA A 160 8.55 -2.57 0.43
N ALA A 161 7.88 -2.71 1.58
CA ALA A 161 8.00 -1.76 2.68
C ALA A 161 9.43 -1.69 3.25
N ALA A 162 10.11 -2.83 3.43
CA ALA A 162 11.49 -2.86 3.89
C ALA A 162 12.45 -2.14 2.93
N PHE A 163 12.32 -2.35 1.62
CA PHE A 163 13.11 -1.61 0.63
C PHE A 163 12.80 -0.10 0.68
N ALA A 164 11.53 0.28 0.80
CA ALA A 164 11.13 1.68 0.89
C ALA A 164 11.70 2.37 2.14
N VAL A 165 11.69 1.70 3.30
CA VAL A 165 12.31 2.22 4.53
C VAL A 165 13.80 2.51 4.33
N LEU A 166 14.53 1.60 3.65
CA LEU A 166 15.94 1.84 3.32
C LEU A 166 16.12 3.04 2.40
N ASP A 167 15.24 3.19 1.40
CA ASP A 167 15.27 4.33 0.47
C ASP A 167 14.98 5.67 1.19
N PHE A 168 14.17 5.65 2.28
CA PHE A 168 13.98 6.80 3.19
C PHE A 168 15.12 6.97 4.21
N GLY A 169 16.13 6.11 4.19
CA GLY A 169 17.30 6.18 5.07
C GLY A 169 17.09 5.59 6.47
N GLY A 170 16.05 4.78 6.68
CA GLY A 170 15.81 4.09 7.94
C GLY A 170 16.60 2.78 8.10
N HIS A 171 16.66 2.30 9.34
CA HIS A 171 17.23 1.00 9.68
C HIS A 171 16.12 -0.04 9.77
N VAL A 172 16.20 -1.09 8.96
CA VAL A 172 15.16 -2.11 8.89
C VAL A 172 15.45 -3.23 9.89
N HIS A 173 14.41 -3.62 10.62
CA HIS A 173 14.32 -4.88 11.36
C HIS A 173 13.10 -5.63 10.87
N VAL A 174 13.24 -6.93 10.60
CA VAL A 174 12.14 -7.76 10.09
C VAL A 174 11.73 -8.82 11.08
N LEU A 175 10.44 -9.12 11.10
CA LEU A 175 9.86 -10.22 11.87
C LEU A 175 8.83 -10.94 11.00
N ASP A 176 8.97 -12.25 10.87
CA ASP A 176 7.97 -13.12 10.24
C ASP A 176 7.75 -14.34 11.12
N LYS A 177 6.56 -14.94 11.03
CA LYS A 177 6.27 -16.22 11.70
C LYS A 177 7.20 -17.33 11.21
N GLU A 178 7.61 -17.26 9.95
CA GLU A 178 8.57 -18.17 9.34
C GLU A 178 9.92 -17.47 9.24
N LEU A 179 10.83 -17.77 10.19
CA LEU A 179 12.16 -17.16 10.28
C LEU A 179 12.93 -17.19 8.94
N THR A 180 12.81 -18.28 8.19
CA THR A 180 13.48 -18.47 6.89
C THR A 180 13.07 -17.41 5.86
N VAL A 181 11.85 -16.86 5.94
CA VAL A 181 11.39 -15.79 5.05
C VAL A 181 12.08 -14.47 5.42
N SER A 182 12.25 -14.19 6.71
CA SER A 182 13.02 -13.03 7.19
C SER A 182 14.50 -13.13 6.79
N GLU A 183 15.11 -14.31 6.96
CA GLU A 183 16.50 -14.57 6.55
C GLU A 183 16.69 -14.40 5.03
N LYS A 184 15.74 -14.89 4.23
CA LYS A 184 15.76 -14.71 2.78
C LYS A 184 15.69 -13.23 2.40
N LEU A 185 14.80 -12.46 3.03
CA LEU A 185 14.70 -11.01 2.77
C LEU A 185 15.99 -10.28 3.17
N ALA A 186 16.57 -10.62 4.31
CA ALA A 186 17.84 -10.04 4.75
C ALA A 186 18.97 -10.34 3.76
N GLN A 187 19.04 -11.57 3.25
CA GLN A 187 20.01 -11.96 2.23
C GLN A 187 19.79 -11.24 0.90
N ASP A 188 18.54 -11.11 0.45
CA ASP A 188 18.18 -10.36 -0.75
C ASP A 188 18.64 -8.91 -0.66
N ILE A 189 18.36 -8.25 0.48
CA ILE A 189 18.75 -6.86 0.73
C ILE A 189 20.27 -6.72 0.76
N LEU A 190 20.98 -7.64 1.44
CA LEU A 190 22.43 -7.66 1.46
C LEU A 190 23.00 -7.76 0.03
N CYS A 191 22.45 -8.63 -0.80
CA CYS A 191 22.87 -8.78 -2.19
C CYS A 191 22.53 -7.55 -3.07
N GLN A 192 21.37 -6.92 -2.87
CA GLN A 192 20.86 -5.87 -3.76
C GLN A 192 21.25 -4.44 -3.34
N ARG A 193 21.60 -4.25 -2.07
CA ARG A 193 21.88 -2.94 -1.47
C ARG A 193 23.18 -2.88 -0.69
N SER A 194 23.88 -4.01 -0.52
CA SER A 194 25.11 -4.10 0.28
C SER A 194 24.94 -3.57 1.70
N CYS A 195 23.74 -3.70 2.26
CA CYS A 195 23.42 -3.32 3.63
C CYS A 195 22.86 -4.52 4.40
N SER A 196 23.13 -4.58 5.70
CA SER A 196 22.54 -5.57 6.60
C SER A 196 21.32 -5.00 7.29
N ILE A 197 20.33 -5.85 7.56
CA ILE A 197 19.13 -5.52 8.32
C ILE A 197 19.04 -6.39 9.57
N GLY A 198 18.31 -5.94 10.58
CA GLY A 198 18.03 -6.74 11.78
C GLY A 198 16.98 -7.82 11.51
N ILE A 199 17.12 -8.96 12.19
CA ILE A 199 16.10 -10.02 12.22
C ILE A 199 15.66 -10.19 13.67
N GLU A 200 14.40 -9.88 13.93
CA GLU A 200 13.76 -10.14 15.21
C GLU A 200 13.14 -11.54 15.20
N ARG A 201 13.17 -12.21 16.36
CA ARG A 201 12.70 -13.60 16.51
C ARG A 201 11.37 -13.71 17.23
N GLU A 202 11.11 -12.78 18.15
CA GLU A 202 9.99 -12.84 19.07
C GLU A 202 9.23 -11.52 19.04
N LEU A 203 7.93 -11.58 18.76
CA LEU A 203 7.04 -10.43 18.63
C LEU A 203 7.11 -9.52 19.86
N ASP A 204 6.94 -10.08 21.05
CA ASP A 204 6.90 -9.31 22.29
C ASP A 204 8.21 -8.51 22.45
N SER A 205 9.36 -9.14 22.25
CA SER A 205 10.65 -8.44 22.36
C SER A 205 10.85 -7.37 21.28
N ALA A 206 10.40 -7.63 20.05
CA ALA A 206 10.50 -6.70 18.93
C ALA A 206 9.64 -5.46 19.16
N MET A 207 8.40 -5.64 19.64
CA MET A 207 7.46 -4.55 19.93
C MET A 207 7.96 -3.62 21.04
N HIS A 208 8.70 -4.15 22.03
CA HIS A 208 9.28 -3.32 23.09
C HIS A 208 10.44 -2.43 22.60
N LYS A 209 11.21 -2.89 21.60
CA LYS A 209 12.38 -2.17 21.07
C LYS A 209 12.01 -1.09 20.05
N HIS A 210 10.94 -1.29 19.28
CA HIS A 210 10.64 -0.45 18.12
C HIS A 210 9.46 0.49 18.37
N ARG A 211 9.48 1.64 17.68
CA ARG A 211 8.39 2.64 17.74
C ARG A 211 7.78 2.97 16.40
N ALA A 212 8.50 2.78 15.30
CA ALA A 212 7.96 2.87 13.95
C ALA A 212 7.76 1.46 13.38
N ILE A 213 6.53 1.13 12.99
CA ILE A 213 6.17 -0.27 12.68
C ILE A 213 5.30 -0.35 11.42
N VAL A 214 5.67 -1.24 10.50
CA VAL A 214 4.83 -1.66 9.38
C VAL A 214 4.25 -3.04 9.70
N VAL A 215 2.93 -3.21 9.59
CA VAL A 215 2.24 -4.47 9.89
C VAL A 215 1.60 -5.01 8.61
N ALA A 216 2.37 -5.80 7.87
CA ALA A 216 2.03 -6.36 6.56
C ALA A 216 1.61 -7.84 6.64
N CYS A 217 0.86 -8.20 7.69
CA CYS A 217 0.35 -9.56 7.90
C CYS A 217 -1.13 -9.68 7.56
N PRO A 218 -1.59 -10.85 7.09
CA PRO A 218 -3.00 -11.14 6.86
C PRO A 218 -3.74 -11.60 8.14
N GLU A 219 -3.11 -11.51 9.31
CA GLU A 219 -3.60 -12.02 10.59
C GLU A 219 -4.07 -10.85 11.47
N GLY A 220 -5.33 -10.91 11.90
CA GLY A 220 -5.94 -9.86 12.72
C GLY A 220 -5.57 -10.00 14.20
N GLY A 221 -5.45 -8.88 14.90
CA GLY A 221 -5.32 -8.88 16.37
C GLY A 221 -4.00 -9.40 16.94
N LEU A 222 -2.95 -9.49 16.12
CA LEU A 222 -1.60 -9.88 16.54
C LEU A 222 -1.03 -8.94 17.61
N ILE A 223 -1.25 -7.63 17.45
CA ILE A 223 -0.70 -6.59 18.32
C ILE A 223 -1.69 -6.29 19.46
N ARG A 224 -1.23 -6.55 20.68
CA ARG A 224 -1.96 -6.38 21.93
C ARG A 224 -1.72 -5.00 22.55
N ALA A 225 -2.53 -4.64 23.54
CA ALA A 225 -2.46 -3.32 24.17
C ALA A 225 -1.18 -3.06 25.00
N ASP A 226 -0.50 -4.11 25.47
CA ASP A 226 0.79 -4.11 26.17
C ASP A 226 1.98 -3.89 25.23
N HIS A 227 1.81 -4.16 23.92
CA HIS A 227 2.84 -3.88 22.91
C HIS A 227 2.91 -2.40 22.49
N LEU A 228 1.92 -1.59 22.86
CA LEU A 228 1.76 -0.23 22.34
C LEU A 228 2.23 0.80 23.35
N HIS A 229 3.25 1.56 22.97
CA HIS A 229 3.74 2.70 23.72
C HIS A 229 3.05 4.01 23.30
N THR A 230 3.17 5.04 24.14
CA THR A 230 2.59 6.37 23.92
C THR A 230 3.19 7.11 22.73
N ASP A 231 4.27 6.59 22.14
CA ASP A 231 4.98 7.10 20.96
C ASP A 231 5.03 6.09 19.78
N THR A 232 4.48 4.87 19.92
CA THR A 232 4.33 3.91 18.82
C THR A 232 3.50 4.46 17.65
N CYS A 233 4.06 4.41 16.44
CA CYS A 233 3.47 4.78 15.15
C CYS A 233 3.38 3.55 14.25
N ILE A 234 2.21 3.32 13.66
CA ILE A 234 1.93 2.09 12.91
C ILE A 234 1.34 2.42 11.54
N ALA A 235 1.86 1.76 10.51
CA ALA A 235 1.26 1.69 9.18
C ALA A 235 0.90 0.22 8.88
N ALA A 236 -0.38 -0.07 8.68
CA ALA A 236 -0.89 -1.44 8.62
C ALA A 236 -1.76 -1.67 7.37
N PRO A 237 -1.21 -2.19 6.26
CA PRO A 237 -2.00 -2.57 5.08
C PRO A 237 -2.81 -3.85 5.28
N GLY A 238 -2.49 -4.65 6.30
CA GLY A 238 -3.12 -5.95 6.52
C GLY A 238 -4.63 -5.86 6.74
N VAL A 239 -5.37 -6.72 6.05
CA VAL A 239 -6.81 -6.94 6.25
C VAL A 239 -7.02 -8.40 6.63
N PRO A 240 -7.62 -8.72 7.79
CA PRO A 240 -8.05 -7.78 8.85
C PRO A 240 -6.88 -7.06 9.54
N LEU A 241 -7.18 -5.93 10.20
CA LEU A 241 -6.18 -5.13 10.91
C LEU A 241 -5.44 -5.95 11.98
N GLY A 242 -4.11 -5.91 11.93
CA GLY A 242 -3.23 -6.67 12.84
C GLY A 242 -3.23 -6.21 14.31
N ILE A 243 -4.05 -5.22 14.69
CA ILE A 243 -4.14 -4.68 16.06
C ILE A 243 -5.45 -5.14 16.69
N GLN A 244 -5.41 -5.57 17.96
CA GLN A 244 -6.63 -5.92 18.69
C GLN A 244 -7.58 -4.72 18.79
N ALA A 245 -8.88 -4.94 18.59
CA ALA A 245 -9.89 -3.86 18.58
C ALA A 245 -9.83 -2.96 19.83
N GLN A 246 -9.64 -3.55 21.01
CA GLN A 246 -9.50 -2.84 22.29
C GLN A 246 -8.24 -1.98 22.41
N ALA A 247 -7.21 -2.26 21.60
CA ALA A 247 -5.93 -1.57 21.61
C ALA A 247 -5.87 -0.41 20.60
N ILE A 248 -6.76 -0.36 19.60
CA ILE A 248 -6.77 0.65 18.53
C ILE A 248 -6.80 2.08 19.10
N LYS A 249 -7.65 2.33 20.10
CA LYS A 249 -7.79 3.66 20.72
C LYS A 249 -6.48 4.22 21.28
N LYS A 250 -5.49 3.38 21.63
CA LYS A 250 -4.19 3.85 22.14
C LYS A 250 -3.32 4.49 21.04
N VAL A 251 -3.55 4.11 19.78
CA VAL A 251 -2.73 4.49 18.63
C VAL A 251 -3.55 5.09 17.49
N GLU A 252 -4.84 5.38 17.67
CA GLU A 252 -5.73 5.85 16.60
C GLU A 252 -5.18 7.09 15.87
N GLY A 253 -4.64 8.06 16.60
CA GLY A 253 -3.98 9.25 16.02
C GLY A 253 -2.60 8.98 15.42
N ARG A 254 -2.08 7.75 15.53
CA ARG A 254 -0.76 7.29 15.09
C ARG A 254 -0.84 5.95 14.37
N LEU A 255 -1.97 5.69 13.73
CA LEU A 255 -2.26 4.51 12.95
C LEU A 255 -2.76 4.93 11.58
N VAL A 256 -2.04 4.50 10.55
CA VAL A 256 -2.50 4.53 9.16
C VAL A 256 -2.91 3.11 8.76
N HIS A 257 -4.18 2.96 8.38
CA HIS A 257 -4.74 1.70 7.92
C HIS A 257 -5.83 2.01 6.90
N ASP A 258 -5.75 1.36 5.76
CA ASP A 258 -6.84 1.26 4.80
C ASP A 258 -6.71 -0.05 4.00
N PRO A 259 -7.82 -0.59 3.49
CA PRO A 259 -7.84 -1.87 2.78
C PRO A 259 -7.43 -1.79 1.31
N LEU A 260 -7.41 -0.59 0.68
CA LEU A 260 -7.24 -0.48 -0.78
C LEU A 260 -6.74 0.90 -1.27
N GLN A 261 -7.19 1.97 -0.64
CA GLN A 261 -7.02 3.36 -1.06
C GLN A 261 -5.55 3.75 -1.30
N LEU A 262 -4.67 3.50 -0.33
CA LEU A 262 -3.27 3.91 -0.42
C LEU A 262 -2.46 3.05 -1.39
N GLY A 263 -2.80 1.76 -1.49
CA GLY A 263 -2.23 0.86 -2.51
C GLY A 263 -2.54 1.36 -3.91
N VAL A 264 -3.82 1.59 -4.23
CA VAL A 264 -4.28 2.10 -5.54
C VAL A 264 -3.67 3.46 -5.86
N ALA A 265 -3.65 4.38 -4.89
CA ALA A 265 -3.04 5.69 -5.07
C ALA A 265 -1.55 5.54 -5.42
N THR A 266 -0.81 4.72 -4.68
CA THR A 266 0.62 4.51 -4.95
C THR A 266 0.85 3.87 -6.32
N MET A 267 0.02 2.91 -6.74
CA MET A 267 0.11 2.31 -8.07
C MET A 267 -0.04 3.35 -9.19
N LEU A 268 -1.01 4.25 -9.06
CA LEU A 268 -1.20 5.35 -10.00
C LEU A 268 0.06 6.24 -10.06
N TYR A 269 0.58 6.67 -8.91
CA TYR A 269 1.75 7.54 -8.87
C TYR A 269 3.02 6.87 -9.39
N GLU A 270 3.19 5.56 -9.23
CA GLU A 270 4.31 4.80 -9.84
C GLU A 270 4.27 4.83 -11.37
N ILE A 271 3.07 4.68 -11.94
CA ILE A 271 2.87 4.75 -13.39
C ILE A 271 3.19 6.17 -13.87
N LEU A 272 2.64 7.18 -13.21
CA LEU A 272 2.82 8.60 -13.56
C LEU A 272 4.28 9.07 -13.44
N ALA A 273 4.99 8.66 -12.39
CA ALA A 273 6.37 9.04 -12.15
C ALA A 273 7.30 8.63 -13.30
N LYS A 274 6.95 7.59 -14.06
CA LYS A 274 7.76 7.09 -15.18
C LYS A 274 7.34 7.64 -16.54
N ILE A 275 6.11 8.14 -16.67
CA ILE A 275 5.61 8.80 -17.89
C ILE A 275 5.99 10.29 -17.88
N SER A 276 6.10 10.90 -16.71
CA SER A 276 6.55 12.27 -16.53
C SER A 276 7.48 12.35 -15.32
N PRO A 277 8.78 11.98 -15.49
CA PRO A 277 9.74 12.05 -14.42
C PRO A 277 9.83 13.47 -13.85
N PRO A 278 10.06 13.63 -12.54
CA PRO A 278 10.34 14.94 -11.96
C PRO A 278 11.52 15.58 -12.71
N ALA A 279 11.39 16.87 -12.99
CA ALA A 279 12.43 17.67 -13.65
C ALA A 279 13.67 17.82 -12.76
#